data_AF-A0A9D2BZ38-F1
#
_entry.id   AF-A0A9D2BZ38-F1
#
_cell.length_a   1.000
_cell.length_b   1.000
_cell.length_c   1.000
_cell.angle_alpha   90.00
_cell.angle_beta   90.00
_cell.angle_gamma   90.00
#
_symmetry.space_group_name_H-M   'P 1'
#
loop_
_entity.id
_entity.type
_entity.pdbx_description
1 polymer ?
#
loop_
_entity_poly.entity_id
_entity_poly.type
_entity_poly.pdbx_seq_one_letter_code
_entity_poly.pdbx_strand_id
1 'polypeptide(L)'
;CLEEIRNLPNVKKYGDDVKVSMYMYDRPSWTGEVYETECYFPTWINKENAAHVQAVVDAHHALWGAESIGPEGAMHLRHRPLIDKWTFSTNGVAIQGRYGIPCVGFGPGAESQAHAPNEITWKGDLVTCAALYAAVPGLYREENKTADVSQFRAGKTDNDIQ
;
A
#
# COMPACT_ATOMS: atom_id res chain seq x y z
N CYS A 1 -18.41 -6.69 7.77
CA CYS A 1 -18.34 -5.22 7.89
C CYS A 1 -19.71 -4.53 7.71
N LEU A 2 -20.32 -4.47 6.51
CA LEU A 2 -21.63 -3.78 6.36
C LEU A 2 -22.73 -4.38 7.25
N GLU A 3 -22.78 -5.71 7.35
CA GLU A 3 -23.72 -6.39 8.25
C GLU A 3 -23.49 -6.06 9.72
N GLU A 4 -22.25 -5.82 10.15
CA GLU A 4 -21.99 -5.43 11.55
C GLU A 4 -22.60 -4.05 11.83
N ILE A 5 -22.46 -3.11 10.90
CA ILE A 5 -23.05 -1.76 11.01
C ILE A 5 -24.58 -1.84 10.95
N ARG A 6 -25.13 -2.61 9.99
CA ARG A 6 -26.58 -2.87 9.89
C ARG A 6 -27.15 -3.49 11.17
N ASN A 7 -26.32 -4.25 11.89
CA ASN A 7 -26.73 -4.89 13.14
C ASN A 7 -26.68 -3.98 14.38
N LEU A 8 -26.17 -2.75 14.28
CA LEU A 8 -26.13 -1.83 15.41
C LEU A 8 -27.55 -1.46 15.89
N PRO A 9 -27.80 -1.36 17.21
CA PRO A 9 -29.14 -1.13 17.76
C PRO A 9 -29.84 0.11 17.19
N ASN A 10 -29.11 1.21 17.00
CA ASN A 10 -29.66 2.44 16.45
C ASN A 10 -30.00 2.31 14.97
N VAL A 11 -29.20 1.57 14.18
CA VAL A 11 -29.51 1.33 12.76
C VAL A 11 -30.78 0.50 12.63
N LYS A 12 -30.97 -0.52 13.46
CA LYS A 12 -32.22 -1.29 13.50
C LYS A 12 -33.41 -0.46 13.95
N LYS A 13 -33.24 0.36 14.98
CA LYS A 13 -34.30 1.22 15.54
C LYS A 13 -34.84 2.22 14.50
N TYR A 14 -33.96 2.79 13.69
CA TYR A 14 -34.31 3.80 12.68
C TYR A 14 -34.30 3.23 11.25
N GLY A 15 -34.37 1.90 11.08
CA GLY A 15 -34.13 1.24 9.79
C GLY A 15 -35.07 1.65 8.66
N ASP A 16 -36.24 2.19 8.99
CA ASP A 16 -37.18 2.76 8.02
C ASP A 16 -36.72 4.15 7.50
N ASP A 17 -35.93 4.88 8.29
CA ASP A 17 -35.40 6.22 7.98
C ASP A 17 -33.95 6.21 7.48
N VAL A 18 -33.18 5.14 7.73
CA VAL A 18 -31.75 5.06 7.40
C VAL A 18 -31.38 3.85 6.55
N LYS A 19 -30.50 4.05 5.57
CA LYS A 19 -29.92 2.98 4.75
C LYS A 19 -28.41 2.90 4.95
N VAL A 20 -27.92 1.70 5.26
CA VAL A 20 -26.48 1.40 5.29
C VAL A 20 -26.08 0.71 3.98
N SER A 21 -25.31 1.40 3.17
CA SER A 21 -24.77 0.90 1.90
C SER A 21 -23.33 1.34 1.70
N MET A 22 -22.59 0.57 0.89
CA MET A 22 -21.39 1.09 0.25
C MET A 22 -21.79 2.08 -0.83
N TYR A 23 -21.05 3.17 -1.01
CA TYR A 23 -21.28 4.12 -2.09
C TYR A 23 -20.21 3.97 -3.18
N MET A 24 -20.56 4.40 -4.39
CA MET A 24 -19.66 4.43 -5.53
C MET A 24 -18.94 5.77 -5.60
N TYR A 25 -17.66 5.71 -5.93
CA TYR A 25 -16.86 6.86 -6.31
C TYR A 25 -16.95 7.00 -7.83
N ASP A 26 -17.81 7.90 -8.28
CA ASP A 26 -18.13 8.21 -9.67
C ASP A 26 -17.73 9.64 -10.05
N ARG A 27 -16.97 10.32 -9.18
CA ARG A 27 -16.55 11.70 -9.42
C ARG A 27 -15.64 11.77 -10.65
N PRO A 28 -15.92 12.67 -11.60
CA PRO A 28 -15.05 12.86 -12.76
C PRO A 28 -13.69 13.37 -12.32
N SER A 29 -12.65 12.85 -12.96
CA SER A 29 -11.29 13.37 -12.87
C SER A 29 -11.19 14.77 -13.49
N TRP A 30 -10.01 15.39 -13.41
CA TRP A 30 -9.78 16.73 -13.97
C TRP A 30 -9.98 16.80 -15.49
N THR A 31 -9.92 15.67 -16.21
CA THR A 31 -10.22 15.57 -17.65
C THR A 31 -11.67 15.19 -17.96
N GLY A 32 -12.50 14.95 -16.95
CA GLY A 32 -13.87 14.46 -17.12
C GLY A 32 -14.00 12.93 -17.17
N GLU A 33 -12.89 12.19 -17.19
CA GLU A 33 -12.91 10.72 -17.17
C GLU A 33 -13.46 10.22 -15.83
N VAL A 34 -14.38 9.26 -15.87
CA VAL A 34 -15.03 8.66 -14.69
C VAL A 34 -14.65 7.19 -14.60
N TYR A 35 -13.96 6.81 -13.52
CA TYR A 35 -13.69 5.42 -13.17
C TYR A 35 -14.51 5.05 -11.96
N GLU A 36 -15.70 4.51 -12.21
CA GLU A 36 -16.58 4.12 -11.13
C GLU A 36 -15.96 3.00 -10.29
N THR A 37 -15.94 3.20 -8.98
CA THR A 37 -15.35 2.22 -8.07
C THR A 37 -16.03 2.26 -6.72
N GLU A 38 -16.20 1.10 -6.07
CA GLU A 38 -16.67 1.12 -4.68
C GLU A 38 -15.74 1.95 -3.81
N CYS A 39 -16.30 2.72 -2.87
CA CYS A 39 -15.52 3.39 -1.82
C CYS A 39 -15.01 2.39 -0.76
N TYR A 40 -14.36 1.34 -1.23
CA TYR A 40 -13.78 0.26 -0.45
C TYR A 40 -12.32 0.04 -0.87
N PHE A 41 -11.40 0.13 0.08
CA PHE A 41 -9.96 0.02 -0.19
C PHE A 41 -9.42 -1.25 0.49
N PRO A 42 -9.38 -2.39 -0.21
CA PRO A 42 -9.02 -3.66 0.39
C PRO A 42 -7.59 -3.65 0.92
N THR A 43 -7.44 -3.95 2.22
CA THR A 43 -6.15 -4.11 2.87
C THR A 43 -5.42 -5.32 2.30
N TRP A 44 -4.10 -5.23 2.20
CA TRP A 44 -3.25 -6.30 1.70
C TRP A 44 -1.89 -6.28 2.38
N ILE A 45 -1.26 -7.44 2.46
CA ILE A 45 0.09 -7.68 2.98
C ILE A 45 0.69 -8.77 2.10
N ASN A 46 1.86 -8.51 1.51
CA ASN A 46 2.61 -9.55 0.80
C ASN A 46 3.38 -10.42 1.80
N LYS A 47 3.66 -11.66 1.41
CA LYS A 47 4.65 -12.45 2.13
C LYS A 47 6.01 -11.76 2.00
N GLU A 48 6.75 -11.72 3.10
CA GLU A 48 8.11 -11.17 3.13
C GLU A 48 9.02 -11.85 2.10
N ASN A 49 8.85 -13.17 1.92
CA ASN A 49 9.61 -13.98 0.98
C ASN A 49 9.10 -13.95 -0.48
N ALA A 50 8.11 -13.11 -0.81
CA ALA A 50 7.61 -13.02 -2.19
C ALA A 50 8.71 -12.46 -3.13
N ALA A 51 8.79 -12.98 -4.36
CA ALA A 51 9.88 -12.68 -5.29
C ALA A 51 10.11 -11.19 -5.53
N HIS A 52 9.04 -10.40 -5.68
CA HIS A 52 9.14 -8.94 -5.89
C HIS A 52 9.55 -8.18 -4.63
N VAL A 53 9.22 -8.68 -3.43
CA VAL A 53 9.71 -8.11 -2.16
C VAL A 53 11.19 -8.41 -2.00
N GLN A 54 11.59 -9.66 -2.21
CA GLN A 54 12.99 -10.07 -2.11
C GLN A 54 13.89 -9.40 -3.15
N ALA A 55 13.41 -9.11 -4.36
CA ALA A 55 14.18 -8.33 -5.34
C ALA A 55 14.55 -6.92 -4.83
N VAL A 56 13.66 -6.27 -4.07
CA VAL A 56 13.92 -4.96 -3.43
C VAL A 56 14.92 -5.10 -2.29
N VAL A 57 14.77 -6.14 -1.47
CA VAL A 57 15.67 -6.42 -0.34
C VAL A 57 17.07 -6.76 -0.83
N ASP A 58 17.20 -7.64 -1.82
CA ASP A 58 18.46 -8.01 -2.46
C ASP A 58 19.15 -6.78 -3.05
N ALA A 59 18.39 -5.88 -3.70
CA ALA A 59 18.92 -4.63 -4.24
C ALA A 59 19.46 -3.71 -3.13
N HIS A 60 18.70 -3.56 -2.04
CA HIS A 60 19.15 -2.79 -0.89
C HIS A 60 20.41 -3.38 -0.27
N HIS A 61 20.44 -4.70 -0.04
CA HIS A 61 21.58 -5.41 0.52
C HIS A 61 22.84 -5.26 -0.34
N ALA A 62 22.71 -5.39 -1.67
CA ALA A 62 23.83 -5.27 -2.59
C ALA A 62 24.42 -3.85 -2.62
N LEU A 63 23.60 -2.82 -2.41
CA LEU A 63 24.03 -1.42 -2.47
C LEU A 63 24.51 -0.88 -1.11
N TRP A 64 23.87 -1.29 -0.01
CA TRP A 64 24.03 -0.65 1.30
C TRP A 64 24.07 -1.60 2.51
N GLY A 65 23.86 -2.90 2.31
CA GLY A 65 23.79 -3.89 3.39
C GLY A 65 22.39 -4.04 4.01
N ALA A 66 22.32 -4.71 5.17
CA ALA A 66 21.08 -5.18 5.77
C ALA A 66 20.34 -4.16 6.65
N GLU A 67 21.01 -3.06 7.02
CA GLU A 67 20.46 -2.05 7.92
C GLU A 67 19.88 -0.88 7.15
N SER A 68 18.82 -0.27 7.68
CA SER A 68 18.25 0.96 7.12
C SER A 68 19.30 2.08 7.06
N ILE A 69 19.29 2.85 5.97
CA ILE A 69 20.20 3.98 5.76
C ILE A 69 19.48 5.33 5.80
N GLY A 70 20.24 6.39 6.01
CA GLY A 70 19.77 7.76 5.96
C GLY A 70 20.82 8.76 6.43
N PRO A 71 20.54 10.06 6.31
CA PRO A 71 21.40 11.09 6.88
C PRO A 71 21.50 10.93 8.41
N GLU A 72 22.68 11.20 8.99
CA GLU A 72 22.97 11.01 10.42
C GLU A 72 21.89 11.64 11.34
N GLY A 73 21.52 12.90 11.07
CA GLY A 73 20.48 13.62 11.84
C GLY A 73 19.05 13.08 11.69
N ALA A 74 18.81 12.16 10.74
CA ALA A 74 17.50 11.59 10.44
C ALA A 74 17.39 10.10 10.82
N MET A 75 18.46 9.47 11.28
CA MET A 75 18.46 8.03 11.60
C MET A 75 17.40 7.66 12.64
N HIS A 76 17.10 8.54 13.59
CA HIS A 76 16.02 8.33 14.56
C HIS A 76 14.63 8.09 13.91
N LEU A 77 14.43 8.49 12.65
CA LEU A 77 13.22 8.23 11.85
C LEU A 77 13.31 6.98 10.96
N ARG A 78 14.43 6.25 11.03
CA ARG A 78 14.78 5.09 10.19
C ARG A 78 14.97 3.80 10.99
N HIS A 79 14.87 3.84 12.32
CA HIS A 79 14.97 2.68 13.21
C HIS A 79 13.71 1.81 13.13
N ARG A 80 13.50 1.16 11.98
CA ARG A 80 12.39 0.26 11.67
C ARG A 80 12.92 -0.94 10.89
N PRO A 81 12.19 -2.08 10.90
CA PRO A 81 12.52 -3.20 10.03
C PRO A 81 12.64 -2.76 8.57
N LEU A 82 13.60 -3.34 7.82
CA LEU A 82 13.81 -3.02 6.41
C LEU A 82 12.59 -3.37 5.55
N ILE A 83 11.91 -4.46 5.90
CA ILE A 83 10.63 -4.87 5.32
C ILE A 83 9.53 -4.58 6.33
N ASP A 84 8.66 -3.65 5.99
CA ASP A 84 7.55 -3.22 6.83
C ASP A 84 6.32 -2.88 5.96
N LYS A 85 5.22 -2.53 6.61
CA LYS A 85 3.98 -2.07 5.98
C LYS A 85 3.77 -0.58 6.24
N TRP A 86 3.18 0.09 5.26
CA TRP A 86 2.62 1.42 5.48
C TRP A 86 1.40 1.32 6.42
N THR A 87 1.29 2.29 7.32
CA THR A 87 0.15 2.45 8.22
C THR A 87 -1.01 3.22 7.57
N PHE A 88 -0.84 3.65 6.32
CA PHE A 88 -1.83 4.37 5.53
C PHE A 88 -2.01 3.75 4.13
N SER A 89 -3.02 4.24 3.41
CA SER A 89 -3.38 3.74 2.07
C SER A 89 -2.53 4.37 0.97
N THR A 90 -2.20 3.58 -0.06
CA THR A 90 -1.51 4.03 -1.27
C THR A 90 -2.23 3.48 -2.51
N ASN A 91 -1.80 3.84 -3.72
CA ASN A 91 -2.32 3.25 -4.96
C ASN A 91 -2.18 1.71 -5.01
N GLY A 92 -1.33 1.11 -4.16
CA GLY A 92 -1.22 -0.33 -4.00
C GLY A 92 -2.54 -1.01 -3.59
N VAL A 93 -3.49 -0.29 -2.97
CA VAL A 93 -4.82 -0.85 -2.68
C VAL A 93 -5.61 -1.16 -3.95
N ALA A 94 -5.40 -0.42 -5.04
CA ALA A 94 -5.99 -0.76 -6.33
C ALA A 94 -5.21 -1.91 -6.99
N ILE A 95 -3.89 -1.78 -7.11
CA ILE A 95 -3.03 -2.73 -7.83
C ILE A 95 -3.06 -4.12 -7.18
N GLN A 96 -2.64 -4.21 -5.93
CA GLN A 96 -2.57 -5.47 -5.20
C GLN A 96 -3.89 -5.77 -4.49
N GLY A 97 -4.45 -4.79 -3.78
CA GLY A 97 -5.69 -4.99 -3.03
C GLY A 97 -6.86 -5.42 -3.93
N ARG A 98 -7.20 -4.65 -4.96
CA ARG A 98 -8.36 -4.95 -5.83
C ARG A 98 -8.03 -5.92 -6.96
N TYR A 99 -6.88 -5.77 -7.62
CA TYR A 99 -6.57 -6.56 -8.83
C TYR A 99 -5.61 -7.73 -8.60
N GLY A 100 -4.98 -7.85 -7.43
CA GLY A 100 -4.10 -8.97 -7.12
C GLY A 100 -2.79 -8.95 -7.91
N ILE A 101 -2.41 -7.80 -8.44
CA ILE A 101 -1.16 -7.63 -9.17
C ILE A 101 -0.04 -7.42 -8.13
N PRO A 102 1.00 -8.27 -8.10
CA PRO A 102 2.10 -8.14 -7.14
C PRO A 102 2.72 -6.74 -7.18
N CYS A 103 2.76 -6.08 -6.03
CA CYS A 103 3.25 -4.71 -5.88
C CYS A 103 4.04 -4.58 -4.57
N VAL A 104 5.14 -3.84 -4.58
CA VAL A 104 5.93 -3.46 -3.41
C VAL A 104 6.29 -1.98 -3.54
N GLY A 105 6.27 -1.25 -2.42
CA GLY A 105 6.66 0.16 -2.40
C GLY A 105 8.12 0.31 -1.96
N PHE A 106 8.79 1.32 -2.49
CA PHE A 106 10.03 1.88 -1.94
C PHE A 106 10.10 3.35 -2.34
N GLY A 107 10.51 4.24 -1.44
CA GLY A 107 10.48 5.66 -1.76
C GLY A 107 11.26 6.52 -0.78
N PRO A 108 11.53 7.78 -1.16
CA PRO A 108 12.33 8.69 -0.37
C PRO A 108 11.54 9.24 0.82
N GLY A 109 12.23 9.59 1.90
CA GLY A 109 11.62 10.22 3.08
C GLY A 109 11.26 9.26 4.21
N ALA A 110 10.76 9.84 5.31
CA ALA A 110 10.26 9.09 6.45
C ALA A 110 8.74 8.95 6.35
N GLU A 111 8.18 7.79 6.68
CA GLU A 111 6.72 7.61 6.78
C GLU A 111 6.08 8.64 7.74
N SER A 112 6.76 8.96 8.85
CA SER A 112 6.29 9.92 9.86
C SER A 112 6.33 11.39 9.42
N GLN A 113 6.95 11.70 8.27
CA GLN A 113 6.93 13.05 7.69
C GLN A 113 5.79 13.23 6.68
N ALA A 114 5.18 12.14 6.21
CA ALA A 114 4.09 12.23 5.25
C ALA A 114 2.92 13.05 5.82
N HIS A 115 2.49 14.08 5.08
CA HIS A 115 1.41 15.00 5.45
C HIS A 115 1.69 15.84 6.72
N ALA A 116 2.93 15.89 7.19
CA ALA A 116 3.29 16.76 8.30
C ALA A 116 3.18 18.24 7.85
N PRO A 117 2.72 19.18 8.71
CA PRO A 117 2.65 20.61 8.35
C PRO A 117 4.00 21.21 7.90
N ASN A 118 5.09 20.61 8.36
CA ASN A 118 6.46 20.93 8.03
C ASN A 118 7.16 19.73 7.38
N GLU A 119 6.46 19.00 6.53
CA GLU A 119 6.99 17.84 5.80
C GLU A 119 8.35 18.14 5.18
N ILE A 120 9.32 17.28 5.50
CA ILE A 120 10.66 17.31 4.91
C ILE A 120 10.96 15.98 4.22
N THR A 121 11.78 16.09 3.17
CA THR A 121 12.44 14.95 2.54
C THR A 121 13.93 15.25 2.39
N TRP A 122 14.76 14.21 2.39
CA TRP A 122 16.21 14.36 2.31
C TRP A 122 16.67 14.13 0.88
N LYS A 123 17.49 15.05 0.36
CA LYS A 123 18.01 14.95 -1.02
C LYS A 123 18.76 13.65 -1.29
N GLY A 124 19.47 13.12 -0.28
CA GLY A 124 20.15 11.83 -0.36
C GLY A 124 19.21 10.65 -0.59
N ASP A 125 17.98 10.71 -0.06
CA ASP A 125 16.99 9.66 -0.24
C ASP A 125 16.55 9.56 -1.71
N LEU A 126 16.52 10.68 -2.45
CA LEU A 126 16.20 10.68 -3.89
C LEU A 126 17.23 9.89 -4.70
N VAL A 127 18.52 10.10 -4.42
CA VAL A 127 19.62 9.40 -5.10
C VAL A 127 19.61 7.91 -4.73
N THR A 128 19.39 7.62 -3.45
CA THR A 128 19.26 6.26 -2.92
C THR A 128 18.13 5.51 -3.62
N CYS A 129 16.94 6.11 -3.69
CA CYS A 129 15.80 5.50 -4.36
C CYS A 129 16.05 5.27 -5.84
N ALA A 130 16.62 6.24 -6.55
CA ALA A 130 16.95 6.09 -7.96
C ALA A 130 17.91 4.92 -8.21
N ALA A 131 18.95 4.78 -7.37
CA ALA A 131 19.88 3.66 -7.45
C ALA A 131 19.20 2.31 -7.19
N LEU A 132 18.32 2.22 -6.17
CA LEU A 132 17.58 0.99 -5.88
C LEU A 132 16.67 0.62 -7.06
N TYR A 133 15.88 1.56 -7.57
CA TYR A 133 14.99 1.31 -8.71
C TYR A 133 15.73 0.87 -9.97
N ALA A 134 16.96 1.33 -10.17
CA ALA A 134 17.80 0.87 -11.28
C ALA A 134 18.31 -0.57 -11.09
N ALA A 135 18.58 -0.99 -9.84
CA ALA A 135 19.09 -2.33 -9.53
C ALA A 135 18.01 -3.41 -9.50
N VAL A 136 16.81 -3.09 -9.01
CA VAL A 136 15.72 -4.06 -8.77
C VAL A 136 15.38 -4.95 -9.97
N PRO A 137 15.22 -4.44 -11.22
CA PRO A 137 14.84 -5.29 -12.34
C PRO A 137 15.81 -6.44 -12.61
N GLY A 138 17.12 -6.22 -12.41
CA GLY A 138 18.15 -7.24 -12.62
C GLY A 138 18.23 -8.28 -11.49
N LEU A 139 17.56 -8.03 -10.36
CA LEU A 139 17.55 -8.90 -9.18
C LEU A 139 16.19 -9.62 -9.01
N TYR A 140 15.23 -9.35 -9.87
CA TYR A 140 13.98 -10.09 -9.90
C TYR A 140 14.20 -11.50 -10.47
N ARG A 141 14.06 -12.51 -9.60
CA ARG A 141 14.24 -13.93 -9.96
C ARG A 141 12.90 -14.56 -10.30
N GLU A 142 12.64 -14.80 -11.57
CA GLU A 142 11.37 -15.37 -12.04
C GLU A 142 11.12 -16.77 -11.47
N GLU A 143 12.16 -17.56 -11.22
CA GLU A 143 12.08 -18.89 -10.62
C GLU A 143 11.51 -18.88 -9.20
N ASN A 144 11.57 -17.74 -8.50
CA ASN A 144 10.99 -17.56 -7.16
C ASN A 144 9.53 -17.09 -7.21
N LYS A 145 8.97 -16.85 -8.40
CA LYS A 145 7.59 -16.40 -8.57
C LYS A 145 6.62 -17.49 -8.15
N THR A 146 5.66 -17.14 -7.30
CA THR A 146 4.58 -18.02 -6.86
C THR A 146 3.23 -17.49 -7.32
N ALA A 147 2.23 -18.37 -7.38
CA ALA A 147 0.86 -17.99 -7.70
C ALA A 147 0.21 -17.14 -6.58
N ASP A 148 0.62 -17.36 -5.33
CA ASP A 148 0.13 -16.64 -4.16
C ASP A 148 1.26 -15.90 -3.44
N VAL A 149 1.31 -14.59 -3.68
CA VAL A 149 2.29 -13.68 -3.10
C VAL A 149 1.79 -13.00 -1.82
N SER A 150 0.51 -13.15 -1.47
CA SER A 150 -0.13 -12.41 -0.39
C SER A 150 -0.11 -13.22 0.90
N GLN A 151 0.32 -12.60 2.01
CA GLN A 151 0.07 -13.13 3.34
C GLN A 151 -1.37 -12.86 3.76
N PHE A 152 -1.88 -11.69 3.38
CA PHE A 152 -3.26 -11.30 3.60
C PHE A 152 -3.71 -10.42 2.44
N ARG A 153 -4.95 -10.62 2.00
CA ARG A 153 -5.60 -9.73 1.04
C ARG A 153 -7.09 -9.78 1.30
N ALA A 154 -7.67 -8.64 1.65
CA ALA A 154 -9.10 -8.54 1.87
C ALA A 154 -9.83 -8.82 0.55
N GLY A 155 -10.90 -9.62 0.63
CA GLY A 155 -11.76 -9.93 -0.50
C GLY A 155 -12.53 -8.71 -1.00
N LYS A 156 -13.29 -8.90 -2.08
CA LYS A 156 -14.27 -7.90 -2.52
C LYS A 156 -15.41 -7.83 -1.49
N THR A 157 -16.21 -6.78 -1.57
CA THR A 157 -17.38 -6.58 -0.71
C THR A 157 -18.55 -7.53 -1.04
N ASP A 158 -18.44 -8.27 -2.16
CA ASP A 158 -19.50 -9.09 -2.76
C ASP A 158 -20.84 -8.35 -2.91
N ASN A 159 -20.79 -7.01 -2.98
CA ASN A 159 -21.97 -6.20 -3.26
C ASN A 159 -22.34 -6.37 -4.74
N ASP A 160 -23.62 -6.60 -4.99
CA ASP A 160 -24.21 -6.48 -6.32
C ASP A 160 -24.46 -4.99 -6.57
N ILE A 161 -23.63 -4.40 -7.42
CA ILE A 161 -23.67 -2.97 -7.73
C ILE A 161 -24.36 -2.88 -9.09
N GLN A 162 -25.57 -2.29 -9.08
CA GLN A 162 -26.41 -2.12 -10.27
C GLN A 162 -25.75 -1.26 -11.34
#